data_AF-A0A4Q3V902-F1
#
_entry.id   AF-A0A4Q3V902-F1
#
_cell.length_a   1.000
_cell.length_b   1.000
_cell.length_c   1.000
_cell.angle_alpha   90.00
_cell.angle_beta   90.00
_cell.angle_gamma   90.00
#
_symmetry.space_group_name_H-M   'P 1'
#
loop_
_entity.id
_entity.type
_entity.pdbx_description
1 polymer ?
#
loop_
_entity_poly.entity_id
_entity_poly.type
_entity_poly.pdbx_seq_one_letter_code
_entity_poly.pdbx_strand_id
1 'polypeptide(L)'
;MGAGTTNSNLKNNAGDVKLWTPRGEVSAGKKCGVMMGDYSRTAINTSINTGTVIGVSCNVFGNGLTPRYIPNFSWGSEGVNRYELDKALDDIGGWKMLKGQSVSENEKSILKYIFNHF
;
A
#
# COMPACT_ATOMS: atom_id res chain seq x y z
N MET A 1 9.26 3.21 4.37
CA MET A 1 9.53 2.94 2.94
C MET A 1 10.91 2.33 2.83
N GLY A 2 11.08 1.31 1.98
CA GLY A 2 12.39 0.76 1.69
C GLY A 2 13.25 1.76 0.91
N ALA A 3 14.56 1.75 1.17
CA ALA A 3 15.51 2.62 0.47
C ALA A 3 15.44 2.40 -1.04
N GLY A 4 15.53 3.48 -1.83
CA GLY A 4 15.45 3.40 -3.29
C GLY A 4 14.05 3.10 -3.86
N THR A 5 12.99 3.18 -3.05
CA THR A 5 11.62 3.10 -3.60
C THR A 5 11.36 4.28 -4.54
N THR A 6 10.88 3.99 -5.75
CA THR A 6 10.55 5.00 -6.77
C THR A 6 9.13 4.82 -7.28
N ASN A 7 8.52 5.88 -7.78
CA ASN A 7 7.21 5.86 -8.41
C ASN A 7 7.17 6.80 -9.62
N SER A 8 6.66 6.33 -10.75
CA SER A 8 6.35 7.22 -11.88
C SER A 8 4.97 7.85 -11.70
N ASN A 9 4.84 9.15 -11.91
CA ASN A 9 3.55 9.86 -11.88
C ASN A 9 2.97 10.17 -13.27
N LEU A 10 3.64 9.75 -14.34
CA LEU A 10 3.21 9.95 -15.73
C LEU A 10 3.33 8.63 -16.50
N LYS A 11 2.30 8.29 -17.29
CA LYS A 11 2.40 7.14 -18.20
C LYS A 11 3.40 7.42 -19.31
N ASN A 12 4.15 6.41 -19.73
CA ASN A 12 5.13 6.53 -20.82
C ASN A 12 4.52 7.00 -22.14
N ASN A 13 3.22 6.78 -22.35
CA ASN A 13 2.48 7.24 -23.53
C ASN A 13 1.77 8.60 -23.35
N ALA A 14 2.01 9.32 -22.25
CA ALA A 14 1.31 10.55 -21.87
C ALA A 14 -0.24 10.44 -21.85
N GLY A 15 -0.74 9.21 -21.76
CA GLY A 15 -2.16 8.89 -21.67
C GLY A 15 -2.73 9.25 -20.31
N ASP A 16 -4.06 9.19 -20.22
CA ASP A 16 -4.77 9.44 -18.97
C ASP A 16 -4.43 8.40 -17.89
N VAL A 17 -4.09 8.85 -16.68
CA VAL A 17 -3.80 7.98 -15.53
C VAL A 17 -5.11 7.56 -14.90
N LYS A 18 -5.25 6.26 -14.63
CA LYS A 18 -6.44 5.70 -13.99
C LYS A 18 -6.07 5.10 -12.65
N LEU A 19 -6.89 5.37 -11.64
CA LEU A 19 -6.79 4.80 -10.30
C LEU A 19 -7.87 3.75 -10.11
N TRP A 20 -7.52 2.66 -9.43
CA TRP A 20 -8.52 1.67 -9.02
C TRP A 20 -9.31 2.20 -7.82
N THR A 21 -10.63 1.98 -7.83
CA THR A 21 -11.51 2.21 -6.66
C THR A 21 -12.48 1.04 -6.54
N PRO A 22 -13.12 0.83 -5.37
CA PRO A 22 -14.18 -0.18 -5.22
C PRO A 22 -15.37 0.00 -6.18
N ARG A 23 -15.55 1.21 -6.74
CA ARG A 23 -16.61 1.53 -7.72
C ARG A 23 -16.14 1.40 -9.18
N GLY A 24 -14.90 0.97 -9.41
CA GLY A 24 -14.28 0.88 -10.74
C GLY A 24 -13.08 1.81 -10.92
N GLU A 25 -12.46 1.78 -12.10
CA GLU A 25 -11.36 2.68 -12.44
C GLU A 25 -11.86 4.12 -12.64
N VAL A 26 -11.20 5.09 -11.98
CA VAL A 26 -11.47 6.52 -12.12
C VAL A 26 -10.30 7.22 -12.80
N SER A 27 -10.58 8.21 -13.64
CA SER A 27 -9.55 9.08 -14.21
C SER A 27 -8.98 9.99 -13.13
N ALA A 28 -7.65 10.07 -13.06
CA ALA A 28 -6.91 11.02 -12.24
C ALA A 28 -6.22 12.11 -13.11
N GLY A 29 -6.57 12.19 -14.39
CA GLY A 29 -5.96 13.11 -15.34
C GLY A 29 -4.58 12.66 -15.82
N LYS A 30 -3.76 13.60 -16.30
CA LYS A 30 -2.47 13.30 -16.93
C LYS A 30 -1.36 12.90 -15.98
N LYS A 31 -1.45 13.27 -14.69
CA LYS A 31 -0.40 12.97 -13.71
C LYS A 31 -1.01 12.46 -12.41
N CYS A 32 -0.63 11.26 -12.01
CA CYS A 32 -0.95 10.74 -10.69
C CYS A 32 0.06 9.64 -10.32
N GLY A 33 0.68 9.77 -9.16
CA GLY A 33 1.66 8.82 -8.65
C GLY A 33 1.00 7.61 -7.97
N VAL A 34 1.52 7.27 -6.79
CA VAL A 34 0.97 6.23 -5.93
C VAL A 34 0.01 6.82 -4.91
N MET A 35 -1.11 6.14 -4.68
CA MET A 35 -1.96 6.31 -3.49
C MET A 35 -1.63 5.17 -2.54
N MET A 36 -1.15 5.46 -1.34
CA MET A 36 -0.66 4.44 -0.41
C MET A 36 -1.34 4.56 0.94
N GLY A 37 -2.01 3.49 1.37
CA GLY A 37 -2.66 3.42 2.67
C GLY A 37 -1.68 3.36 3.83
N ASP A 38 -2.18 3.71 5.01
CA ASP A 38 -1.40 3.74 6.24
C ASP A 38 -0.76 2.38 6.56
N TYR A 39 0.36 2.42 7.27
CA TYR A 39 1.12 1.24 7.72
C TYR A 39 1.67 0.35 6.62
N SER A 40 1.46 0.69 5.36
CA SER A 40 2.06 -0.01 4.24
C SER A 40 3.56 0.29 4.12
N ARG A 41 4.30 -0.69 3.63
CA ARG A 41 5.76 -0.68 3.54
C ARG A 41 6.17 -1.25 2.20
N THR A 42 7.28 -0.74 1.68
CA THR A 42 7.90 -1.23 0.45
C THR A 42 9.24 -1.86 0.77
N ALA A 43 9.62 -2.87 -0.01
CA ALA A 43 10.98 -3.38 -0.05
C ALA A 43 11.95 -2.33 -0.60
N ILE A 44 13.25 -2.58 -0.43
CA ILE A 44 14.28 -1.77 -1.10
C ILE A 44 14.11 -1.83 -2.62
N ASN A 45 14.45 -0.74 -3.30
CA ASN A 45 14.38 -0.62 -4.76
C ASN A 45 13.00 -0.96 -5.37
N THR A 46 11.93 -0.82 -4.60
CA THR A 46 10.57 -1.06 -5.11
C THR A 46 10.24 -0.05 -6.20
N SER A 47 9.85 -0.53 -7.37
CA SER A 47 9.47 0.30 -8.52
C SER A 47 7.95 0.31 -8.67
N ILE A 48 7.32 1.40 -8.27
CA ILE A 48 5.85 1.52 -8.20
C ILE A 48 5.31 2.08 -9.51
N ASN A 49 4.33 1.38 -10.09
CA ASN A 49 3.69 1.77 -11.35
C ASN A 49 2.84 3.06 -11.20
N THR A 50 2.63 3.79 -12.30
CA THR A 50 1.82 5.02 -12.31
C THR A 50 0.35 4.75 -11.99
N GLY A 51 -0.22 5.55 -11.08
CA GLY A 51 -1.59 5.37 -10.62
C GLY A 51 -1.81 4.13 -9.77
N THR A 52 -0.75 3.58 -9.15
CA THR A 52 -0.90 2.42 -8.27
C THR A 52 -1.64 2.81 -6.99
N VAL A 53 -2.64 2.01 -6.62
CA VAL A 53 -3.32 2.10 -5.32
C VAL A 53 -2.85 0.95 -4.43
N ILE A 54 -2.13 1.29 -3.36
CA ILE A 54 -1.67 0.35 -2.33
C ILE A 54 -2.59 0.52 -1.13
N GLY A 55 -3.20 -0.57 -0.67
CA GLY A 55 -4.09 -0.58 0.49
C GLY A 55 -3.38 -0.29 1.81
N VAL A 56 -4.10 -0.45 2.90
CA VAL A 56 -3.63 -0.30 4.28
C VAL A 56 -2.84 -1.54 4.71
N SER A 57 -1.76 -1.35 5.47
CA SER A 57 -0.95 -2.41 6.08
C SER A 57 -0.43 -3.47 5.10
N CYS A 58 0.03 -3.03 3.92
CA CYS A 58 0.64 -3.91 2.92
C CYS A 58 2.15 -4.01 3.12
N ASN A 59 2.73 -5.19 2.91
CA ASN A 59 4.17 -5.34 2.74
C ASN A 59 4.48 -5.62 1.27
N VAL A 60 4.97 -4.61 0.56
CA VAL A 60 5.12 -4.63 -0.90
C VAL A 60 6.55 -5.05 -1.25
N PHE A 61 6.69 -6.32 -1.59
CA PHE A 61 7.91 -6.91 -2.12
C PHE A 61 7.56 -7.82 -3.30
N GLY A 62 8.49 -8.00 -4.22
CA GLY A 62 8.29 -8.80 -5.43
C GLY A 62 9.24 -8.36 -6.53
N ASN A 63 9.10 -8.97 -7.69
CA ASN A 63 9.94 -8.70 -8.84
C ASN A 63 9.25 -7.74 -9.82
N GLY A 64 10.01 -6.77 -10.33
CA GLY A 64 9.55 -5.86 -11.37
C GLY A 64 8.66 -4.71 -10.86
N LEU A 65 7.76 -4.25 -11.72
CA LEU A 65 6.81 -3.18 -11.40
C LEU A 65 5.64 -3.71 -10.58
N THR A 66 5.18 -2.93 -9.60
CA THR A 66 3.97 -3.26 -8.85
C THR A 66 2.74 -3.34 -9.77
N PRO A 67 1.71 -4.16 -9.43
CA PRO A 67 0.41 -4.05 -10.08
C PRO A 67 -0.22 -2.68 -9.82
N ARG A 68 -1.27 -2.32 -10.57
CA ARG A 68 -1.99 -1.05 -10.38
C ARG A 68 -2.85 -1.01 -9.11
N TYR A 69 -3.11 -2.15 -8.50
CA TYR A 69 -3.83 -2.25 -7.24
C TYR A 69 -3.23 -3.35 -6.36
N ILE A 70 -2.98 -3.03 -5.09
CA ILE A 70 -2.57 -3.96 -4.04
C ILE A 70 -3.61 -3.85 -2.92
N PRO A 71 -4.39 -4.92 -2.64
CA PRO A 71 -5.42 -4.92 -1.60
C PRO A 71 -4.88 -4.66 -0.21
N ASN A 72 -5.74 -4.22 0.72
CA ASN A 72 -5.38 -4.06 2.13
C ASN A 72 -4.78 -5.36 2.68
N PHE A 73 -3.84 -5.26 3.62
CA PHE A 73 -3.19 -6.40 4.25
C PHE A 73 -2.58 -7.39 3.25
N SER A 74 -2.04 -6.92 2.14
CA SER A 74 -1.29 -7.79 1.22
C SER A 74 0.13 -8.03 1.72
N TRP A 75 0.58 -9.28 1.68
CA TRP A 75 1.95 -9.68 1.93
C TRP A 75 2.62 -10.11 0.61
N GLY A 76 3.26 -9.15 -0.05
CA GLY A 76 3.81 -9.26 -1.40
C GLY A 76 3.03 -8.42 -2.42
N SER A 77 3.68 -8.06 -3.53
CA SER A 77 3.09 -7.27 -4.60
C SER A 77 2.12 -8.06 -5.49
N GLU A 78 2.20 -9.39 -5.47
CA GLU A 78 1.31 -10.26 -6.27
C GLU A 78 -0.06 -10.48 -5.60
N GLY A 79 -0.26 -10.00 -4.37
CA GLY A 79 -1.54 -10.11 -3.65
C GLY A 79 -1.94 -11.53 -3.24
N VAL A 80 -1.06 -12.52 -3.43
CA VAL A 80 -1.37 -13.96 -3.22
C VAL A 80 -1.51 -14.29 -1.73
N ASN A 81 -0.86 -13.54 -0.84
CA ASN A 81 -0.86 -13.83 0.60
C ASN A 81 -1.47 -12.67 1.40
N ARG A 82 -2.44 -13.01 2.26
CA ARG A 82 -3.03 -12.09 3.22
C ARG A 82 -2.15 -12.01 4.47
N TYR A 83 -1.83 -10.80 4.89
CA TYR A 83 -1.05 -10.53 6.08
C TYR A 83 -1.89 -10.88 7.32
N GLU A 84 -1.31 -11.62 8.27
CA GLU A 84 -1.96 -11.93 9.55
C GLU A 84 -2.17 -10.67 10.40
N LEU A 85 -3.40 -10.48 10.91
CA LEU A 85 -3.77 -9.25 11.61
C LEU A 85 -2.93 -9.02 12.88
N ASP A 86 -2.77 -10.04 13.72
CA ASP A 86 -2.03 -9.93 14.98
C ASP A 86 -0.57 -9.55 14.72
N LYS A 87 0.06 -10.24 13.74
CA LYS A 87 1.41 -9.92 13.29
C LYS A 87 1.52 -8.51 12.73
N ALA A 88 0.54 -8.06 11.94
CA ALA A 88 0.50 -6.70 11.42
C ALA A 88 0.43 -5.65 12.55
N LEU A 89 -0.38 -5.90 13.60
CA LEU A 89 -0.49 -5.02 14.76
C LEU A 89 0.81 -4.97 15.57
N ASP A 90 1.46 -6.11 15.79
CA ASP A 90 2.75 -6.21 16.48
C ASP A 90 3.84 -5.41 15.73
N ASP A 91 3.91 -5.62 14.42
CA ASP A 91 4.80 -4.90 13.52
C ASP A 91 4.56 -3.38 13.57
N ILE A 92 3.30 -2.94 13.49
CA ILE A 92 2.94 -1.53 13.59
C ILE A 92 3.38 -0.97 14.95
N GLY A 93 3.16 -1.72 16.04
CA GLY A 93 3.62 -1.37 17.37
C GLY A 93 5.13 -1.18 17.44
N GLY A 94 5.90 -2.10 16.88
CA GLY A 94 7.35 -1.99 16.78
C GLY A 94 7.80 -0.69 16.08
N TRP A 95 7.19 -0.36 14.93
CA TRP A 95 7.51 0.86 14.18
C TRP A 95 7.10 2.16 14.90
N LYS A 96 5.96 2.17 15.61
CA LYS A 96 5.54 3.33 16.39
C LYS A 96 6.46 3.53 17.59
N MET A 97 6.91 2.44 18.23
CA MET A 97 7.82 2.50 19.37
C MET A 97 9.17 3.15 19.02
N LEU A 98 9.69 2.92 17.80
CA LEU A 98 10.88 3.63 17.29
C LEU A 98 10.74 5.16 17.28
N LYS A 99 9.49 5.66 17.30
CA LYS A 99 9.14 7.08 17.34
C LYS A 99 8.62 7.53 18.71
N GLY A 100 8.75 6.69 19.74
CA GLY A 100 8.21 6.96 21.08
C GLY A 100 6.68 6.96 21.15
N GLN A 101 6.01 6.25 20.22
CA GLN A 101 4.55 6.18 20.13
C GLN A 101 4.06 4.73 20.35
N SER A 102 2.79 4.58 20.72
CA SER A 102 2.09 3.30 20.81
C SER A 102 0.92 3.23 19.84
N VAL A 103 0.44 2.01 19.54
CA VAL A 103 -0.80 1.81 18.80
C VAL A 103 -1.98 2.03 19.75
N SER A 104 -2.83 3.01 19.44
CA SER A 104 -4.03 3.29 20.21
C SER A 104 -5.12 2.24 19.97
N GLU A 105 -6.05 2.11 20.92
CA GLU A 105 -7.19 1.20 20.79
C GLU A 105 -8.11 1.57 19.61
N ASN A 106 -8.24 2.86 19.30
CA ASN A 106 -8.98 3.32 18.12
C ASN A 106 -8.31 2.85 16.82
N GLU A 107 -6.98 2.97 16.71
CA GLU A 107 -6.24 2.47 15.54
C GLU A 107 -6.40 0.96 15.38
N LYS A 108 -6.27 0.19 16.48
CA LYS A 108 -6.51 -1.27 16.46
C LYS A 108 -7.92 -1.60 15.99
N SER A 109 -8.93 -0.86 16.47
CA SER A 109 -10.33 -1.06 16.09
C SER A 109 -10.58 -0.79 14.61
N ILE A 110 -10.02 0.31 14.07
CA ILE A 110 -10.12 0.66 12.65
C ILE A 110 -9.42 -0.41 11.79
N LEU A 111 -8.20 -0.80 12.15
CA LEU A 111 -7.43 -1.82 11.41
C LEU A 111 -8.15 -3.16 11.40
N LYS A 112 -8.70 -3.60 12.55
CA LYS A 112 -9.50 -4.82 12.66
C LYS A 112 -10.79 -4.75 11.83
N TYR A 113 -11.46 -3.60 11.80
CA TYR A 113 -12.65 -3.40 10.97
C TYR A 113 -12.30 -3.52 9.49
N ILE A 114 -11.27 -2.80 9.02
CA ILE A 114 -10.81 -2.87 7.64
C ILE A 114 -10.43 -4.31 7.30
N PHE A 115 -9.64 -4.97 8.15
CA PHE A 115 -9.20 -6.36 7.94
C PHE A 115 -10.38 -7.31 7.69
N ASN A 116 -11.50 -7.15 8.39
CA ASN A 116 -12.64 -8.04 8.27
C ASN A 116 -13.57 -7.74 7.07
N HIS A 117 -13.40 -6.59 6.39
CA HIS A 117 -14.36 -6.09 5.38
C HIS A 117 -13.73 -5.61 4.07
N PHE A 118 -12.47 -5.96 3.79
CA PHE A 118 -11.81 -5.57 2.54
C PHE A 118 -11.84 -6.67 1.46
#